data_AF-A0A8S3H3W9-F1
#
_entry.id   AF-A0A8S3H3W9-F1
#
_cell.length_a   1.000
_cell.length_b   1.000
_cell.length_c   1.000
_cell.angle_alpha   90.00
_cell.angle_beta   90.00
_cell.angle_gamma   90.00
#
_symmetry.space_group_name_H-M   'P 1'
#
loop_
_entity.id
_entity.type
_entity.pdbx_description
1 polymer ?
#
loop_
_entity_poly.entity_id
_entity_poly.type
_entity_poly.pdbx_seq_one_letter_code
_entity_poly.pdbx_strand_id
1 'polypeptide(L)'
;VRARLFRRDFRSNKWDSLEERFGTTVTSLQQEISSAQSLKRIRLLRLMERFSGDVEEVRKFLQNVEERDHDVNADSRACRRERREELKSKYATQLAALTQAGINVDCPCTLWQLEKNQGDVNKVIEKMSHRREKKEKLAELDTKYASQIAQLEADGIKIKNKRRLAHLLEKADGQVDVVKQLISEWKEKKGQHREYRHRHRNISPGGTTAQETHGAASCWRKRHEFSSDDIENLKRLRSAGVYGHPMKILAMYHECNESIELTKARKDHEREMRNQQREERSLGSTLLAEAQTGYITIDSREDWPRDIEQVYLDGNNMMFVVNSLRRLCLNRAGKKTER
;
A
#
# COMPACT_ATOMS: atom_id res chain seq x y z
N VAL A 1 33.61 30.29 -14.00
CA VAL A 1 34.26 30.70 -12.73
C VAL A 1 33.39 31.70 -11.94
N ARG A 2 32.79 32.73 -12.56
CA ARG A 2 31.92 33.74 -11.89
C ARG A 2 30.73 33.22 -11.06
N ALA A 3 30.03 32.16 -11.47
CA ALA A 3 28.89 31.62 -10.71
C ALA A 3 29.27 30.87 -9.41
N ARG A 4 30.54 30.49 -9.23
CA ARG A 4 31.02 29.87 -7.97
C ARG A 4 31.38 30.91 -6.90
N LEU A 5 31.70 32.14 -7.29
CA LEU A 5 32.04 33.23 -6.38
C LEU A 5 30.78 33.78 -5.70
N PHE A 6 29.72 34.07 -6.46
CA PHE A 6 28.44 34.56 -5.91
C PHE A 6 27.78 33.64 -4.87
N ARG A 7 27.98 32.31 -4.95
CA ARG A 7 27.44 31.37 -3.94
C ARG A 7 28.27 31.31 -2.66
N ARG A 8 29.50 31.82 -2.68
CA ARG A 8 30.39 31.84 -1.52
C ARG A 8 30.08 33.03 -0.63
N ASP A 9 29.85 34.20 -1.24
CA ASP A 9 29.60 35.46 -0.52
C ASP A 9 28.20 35.50 0.13
N PHE A 10 27.19 34.92 -0.51
CA PHE A 10 25.87 34.79 0.12
C PHE A 10 25.83 33.80 1.29
N ARG A 11 26.80 32.87 1.35
CA ARG A 11 26.91 31.93 2.45
C ARG A 11 27.65 32.54 3.62
N SER A 12 28.72 33.31 3.42
CA SER A 12 29.45 33.97 4.53
C SER A 12 28.53 34.89 5.32
N ASN A 13 27.82 35.80 4.64
CA ASN A 13 27.00 36.81 5.33
C ASN A 13 25.88 36.21 6.19
N LYS A 14 25.31 35.07 5.76
CA LYS A 14 24.29 34.36 6.56
C LYS A 14 24.90 33.72 7.81
N TRP A 15 26.11 33.19 7.72
CA TRP A 15 26.78 32.58 8.87
C TRP A 15 27.24 33.62 9.87
N ASP A 16 27.79 34.72 9.38
CA ASP A 16 28.26 35.81 10.22
C ASP A 16 27.08 36.42 11.01
N SER A 17 25.91 36.57 10.37
CA SER A 17 24.68 37.01 11.04
C SER A 17 24.14 36.00 12.08
N LEU A 18 24.27 34.70 11.84
CA LEU A 18 23.88 33.68 12.84
C LEU A 18 24.89 33.58 13.98
N GLU A 19 26.17 33.80 13.70
CA GLU A 19 27.25 33.84 14.68
C GLU A 19 27.09 35.06 15.59
N GLU A 20 26.70 36.22 15.05
CA GLU A 20 26.40 37.41 15.83
C GLU A 20 25.17 37.21 16.74
N ARG A 21 24.13 36.54 16.22
CA ARG A 21 22.88 36.32 16.97
C ARG A 21 22.93 35.20 18.01
N PHE A 22 23.65 34.12 17.72
CA PHE A 22 23.61 32.90 18.53
C PHE A 22 25.00 32.40 18.94
N GLY A 23 26.10 33.03 18.52
CA GLY A 23 27.45 32.53 18.75
C GLY A 23 27.81 32.36 20.23
N THR A 24 27.36 33.28 21.09
CA THR A 24 27.53 33.17 22.55
C THR A 24 26.76 31.97 23.10
N THR A 25 25.48 31.86 22.77
CA THR A 25 24.61 30.75 23.20
C THR A 25 25.09 29.38 22.69
N VAL A 26 25.62 29.31 21.47
CA VAL A 26 26.20 28.08 20.91
C VAL A 26 27.48 27.71 21.65
N THR A 27 28.27 28.69 22.07
CA THR A 27 29.51 28.43 22.83
C THR A 27 29.18 27.90 24.23
N SER A 28 28.19 28.48 24.91
CA SER A 28 27.68 27.96 26.19
C SER A 28 27.11 26.55 26.05
N LEU A 29 26.24 26.32 25.05
CA LEU A 29 25.68 24.99 24.76
C LEU A 29 26.77 23.94 24.47
N GLN A 30 27.83 24.33 23.77
CA GLN A 30 28.94 23.45 23.44
C GLN A 30 29.81 23.14 24.67
N GLN A 31 29.85 24.01 25.68
CA GLN A 31 30.54 23.73 26.95
C GLN A 31 29.69 22.85 27.87
N GLU A 32 28.37 23.08 27.91
CA GLU A 32 27.45 22.40 28.81
C GLU A 32 27.10 20.96 28.38
N ILE A 33 27.06 20.67 27.07
CA ILE A 33 26.53 19.41 26.56
C ILE A 33 27.61 18.64 25.77
N SER A 34 27.92 17.42 26.21
CA SER A 34 28.89 16.54 25.55
C SER A 34 28.51 16.19 24.09
N SER A 35 27.23 16.00 23.75
CA SER A 35 26.80 15.85 22.34
C SER A 35 27.13 17.07 21.49
N ALA A 36 26.94 18.27 22.04
CA ALA A 36 27.18 19.51 21.31
C ALA A 36 28.67 19.70 21.02
N GLN A 37 29.57 19.22 21.89
CA GLN A 37 31.02 19.27 21.69
C GLN A 37 31.47 18.56 20.41
N SER A 38 30.85 17.41 20.09
CA SER A 38 31.19 16.61 18.90
C SER A 38 30.69 17.23 17.58
N LEU A 39 29.76 18.19 17.65
CA LEU A 39 29.14 18.79 16.49
C LEU A 39 29.94 19.99 15.98
N LYS A 40 30.06 20.09 14.65
CA LYS A 40 30.63 21.29 14.01
C LYS A 40 29.77 22.51 14.36
N ARG A 41 30.40 23.62 14.75
CA ARG A 41 29.76 24.91 15.12
C ARG A 41 28.66 25.35 14.14
N ILE A 42 28.95 25.26 12.84
CA ILE A 42 28.00 25.54 11.73
C ILE A 42 26.68 24.75 11.85
N ARG A 43 26.74 23.51 12.35
CA ARG A 43 25.57 22.64 12.51
C ARG A 43 24.76 23.04 13.74
N LEU A 44 25.40 23.48 14.82
CA LEU A 44 24.73 24.02 16.00
C LEU A 44 24.01 25.34 15.68
N LEU A 45 24.64 26.26 14.95
CA LEU A 45 24.02 27.51 14.52
C LEU A 45 22.75 27.29 13.67
N ARG A 46 22.75 26.25 12.81
CA ARG A 46 21.54 25.87 12.06
C ARG A 46 20.44 25.28 12.95
N LEU A 47 20.82 24.59 14.02
CA LEU A 47 19.83 24.07 14.98
C LEU A 47 19.23 25.24 15.75
N MET A 48 20.05 26.18 16.22
CA MET A 48 19.58 27.42 16.85
C MET A 48 18.65 28.21 15.92
N GLU A 49 19.02 28.41 14.65
CA GLU A 49 18.14 29.06 13.67
C GLU A 49 16.80 28.32 13.49
N ARG A 50 16.83 26.99 13.50
CA ARG A 50 15.64 26.15 13.28
C ARG A 50 14.66 26.17 14.45
N PHE A 51 15.17 26.30 15.67
CA PHE A 51 14.38 26.41 16.89
C PHE A 51 14.27 27.87 17.37
N SER A 52 14.48 28.83 16.46
CA SER A 52 14.34 30.27 16.73
C SER A 52 15.18 30.81 17.89
N GLY A 53 16.25 30.12 18.27
CA GLY A 53 17.10 30.47 19.40
C GLY A 53 16.73 29.82 20.74
N ASP A 54 15.72 28.95 20.77
CA ASP A 54 15.34 28.24 22.00
C ASP A 54 16.38 27.15 22.33
N VAL A 55 17.13 27.42 23.40
CA VAL A 55 18.21 26.57 23.91
C VAL A 55 17.67 25.23 24.44
N GLU A 56 16.48 25.23 25.04
CA GLU A 56 15.90 24.02 25.64
C GLU A 56 15.33 23.07 24.60
N GLU A 57 14.74 23.59 23.52
CA GLU A 57 14.35 22.77 22.38
C GLU A 57 15.57 22.16 21.67
N VAL A 58 16.67 22.90 21.56
CA VAL A 58 17.93 22.40 21.01
C VAL A 58 18.54 21.32 21.92
N ARG A 59 18.56 21.53 23.24
CA ARG A 59 19.01 20.55 24.25
C ARG A 59 18.21 19.25 24.13
N LYS A 60 16.88 19.36 24.15
CA LYS A 60 15.97 18.21 23.98
C LYS A 60 16.18 17.51 22.65
N PHE A 61 16.40 18.24 21.56
CA PHE A 61 16.69 17.65 20.25
C PHE A 61 18.01 16.87 20.24
N LEU A 62 19.07 17.41 20.84
CA LEU A 62 20.37 16.74 20.91
C LEU A 62 20.31 15.47 21.77
N GLN A 63 19.63 15.53 22.92
CA GLN A 63 19.42 14.37 23.78
C GLN A 63 18.63 13.26 23.08
N ASN A 64 17.57 13.61 22.35
CA ASN A 64 16.82 12.64 21.51
C ASN A 64 17.68 12.04 20.38
N VAL A 65 18.70 12.76 19.90
CA VAL A 65 19.63 12.24 18.90
C VAL A 65 20.62 11.28 19.56
N GLU A 66 21.13 11.60 20.74
CA GLU A 66 22.01 10.71 21.51
C GLU A 66 21.30 9.40 21.90
N GLU A 67 20.06 9.48 22.39
CA GLU A 67 19.24 8.30 22.70
C GLU A 67 19.02 7.43 21.45
N ARG A 68 18.71 8.05 20.31
CA ARG A 68 18.60 7.33 19.03
C ARG A 68 19.92 6.74 18.57
N ASP A 69 21.02 7.46 18.73
CA ASP A 69 22.33 6.98 18.30
C ASP A 69 22.82 5.85 19.23
N HIS A 70 22.45 5.84 20.52
CA HIS A 70 22.65 4.71 21.42
C HIS A 70 21.86 3.46 21.00
N ASP A 71 20.59 3.62 20.61
CA ASP A 71 19.76 2.52 20.10
C ASP A 71 20.21 2.03 18.70
N VAL A 72 20.72 2.93 17.86
CA VAL A 72 21.16 2.63 16.49
C VAL A 72 22.62 2.17 16.41
N ASN A 73 23.42 2.37 17.48
CA ASN A 73 24.81 1.90 17.55
C ASN A 73 24.96 0.37 17.62
N ALA A 74 23.87 -0.37 17.82
CA ALA A 74 23.81 -1.81 17.51
C ALA A 74 24.14 -2.12 16.03
N ASP A 75 24.07 -1.11 15.15
CA ASP A 75 24.26 -1.21 13.71
C ASP A 75 25.47 -0.36 13.23
N SER A 76 26.46 -0.20 14.11
CA SER A 76 27.72 0.51 13.85
C SER A 76 28.43 0.00 12.58
N ARG A 77 29.21 0.88 11.93
CA ARG A 77 30.05 0.47 10.78
C ARG A 77 31.01 -0.67 11.12
N ALA A 78 31.45 -0.76 12.36
CA ALA A 78 32.28 -1.87 12.85
C ALA A 78 31.49 -3.17 12.89
N CYS A 79 30.31 -3.18 13.52
CA CYS A 79 29.39 -4.32 13.54
C CYS A 79 29.01 -4.80 12.13
N ARG A 80 28.78 -3.87 11.18
CA ARG A 80 28.53 -4.23 9.76
C ARG A 80 29.74 -4.85 9.05
N ARG A 81 30.97 -4.56 9.48
CA ARG A 81 32.18 -5.22 8.95
C ARG A 81 32.33 -6.61 9.54
N GLU A 82 32.18 -6.76 10.85
CA GLU A 82 32.21 -8.05 11.53
C GLU A 82 31.16 -9.01 10.95
N ARG A 83 29.91 -8.56 10.81
CA ARG A 83 28.85 -9.35 10.17
C ARG A 83 29.20 -9.79 8.74
N ARG A 84 29.96 -8.99 7.98
CA ARG A 84 30.39 -9.39 6.63
C ARG A 84 31.46 -10.47 6.68
N GLU A 85 32.41 -10.36 7.59
CA GLU A 85 33.43 -11.39 7.78
C GLU A 85 32.79 -12.69 8.25
N GLU A 86 31.82 -12.64 9.17
CA GLU A 86 31.03 -13.81 9.55
C GLU A 86 30.29 -14.43 8.37
N LEU A 87 29.63 -13.62 7.53
CA LEU A 87 28.92 -14.14 6.35
C LEU A 87 29.88 -14.74 5.33
N LYS A 88 31.09 -14.18 5.17
CA LYS A 88 32.14 -14.77 4.33
C LYS A 88 32.56 -16.15 4.84
N SER A 89 32.77 -16.27 6.15
CA SER A 89 33.10 -17.57 6.77
C SER A 89 31.95 -18.57 6.64
N LYS A 90 30.70 -18.14 6.91
CA LYS A 90 29.49 -18.99 6.82
C LYS A 90 29.23 -19.50 5.39
N TYR A 91 29.49 -18.67 4.38
CA TYR A 91 29.25 -19.01 2.97
C TYR A 91 30.52 -19.24 2.15
N ALA A 92 31.63 -19.63 2.78
CA ALA A 92 32.93 -19.75 2.11
C ALA A 92 32.89 -20.68 0.90
N THR A 93 32.23 -21.84 1.02
CA THR A 93 32.08 -22.82 -0.07
C THR A 93 31.23 -22.29 -1.22
N GLN A 94 30.14 -21.57 -0.90
CA GLN A 94 29.26 -20.94 -1.89
C GLN A 94 29.96 -19.80 -2.61
N LEU A 95 30.81 -19.03 -1.91
CA LEU A 95 31.63 -17.99 -2.52
C LEU A 95 32.68 -18.59 -3.46
N ALA A 96 33.29 -19.72 -3.12
CA ALA A 96 34.19 -20.43 -4.03
C ALA A 96 33.46 -20.85 -5.32
N ALA A 97 32.24 -21.40 -5.20
CA ALA A 97 31.42 -21.77 -6.35
C ALA A 97 31.01 -20.56 -7.22
N LEU A 98 30.66 -19.42 -6.60
CA LEU A 98 30.37 -18.18 -7.32
C LEU A 98 31.62 -17.62 -8.02
N THR A 99 32.80 -17.76 -7.41
CA THR A 99 34.08 -17.34 -8.00
C THR A 99 34.39 -18.17 -9.24
N GLN A 100 34.17 -19.49 -9.19
CA GLN A 100 34.29 -20.39 -10.35
C GLN A 100 33.31 -20.01 -11.48
N ALA A 101 32.11 -19.54 -11.12
CA ALA A 101 31.13 -19.00 -12.08
C ALA A 101 31.47 -17.59 -12.60
N GLY A 102 32.64 -17.02 -12.27
CA GLY A 102 33.08 -15.71 -12.76
C GLY A 102 32.34 -14.52 -12.13
N ILE A 103 31.76 -14.70 -10.94
CA ILE A 103 31.08 -13.65 -10.17
C ILE A 103 32.05 -13.04 -9.17
N ASN A 104 32.09 -11.70 -9.12
CA ASN A 104 32.88 -10.98 -8.14
C ASN A 104 32.29 -11.13 -6.73
N VAL A 105 32.97 -11.91 -5.89
CA VAL A 105 32.60 -12.22 -4.50
C VAL A 105 32.95 -11.12 -3.50
N ASP A 106 33.84 -10.19 -3.85
CA ASP A 106 34.22 -9.06 -3.00
C ASP A 106 33.15 -7.95 -2.96
N CYS A 107 32.18 -8.00 -3.88
CA CYS A 107 31.05 -7.07 -3.84
C CYS A 107 30.19 -7.33 -2.60
N PRO A 108 29.90 -6.32 -1.75
CA PRO A 108 28.95 -6.45 -0.65
C PRO A 108 27.56 -6.92 -1.09
N CYS A 109 27.22 -6.69 -2.36
CA CYS A 109 25.98 -7.13 -2.98
C CYS A 109 25.87 -8.65 -3.11
N THR A 110 26.99 -9.37 -3.27
CA THR A 110 27.03 -10.82 -3.46
C THR A 110 26.73 -11.54 -2.14
N LEU A 111 27.38 -11.11 -1.04
CA LEU A 111 27.12 -11.62 0.31
C LEU A 111 25.68 -11.39 0.75
N TRP A 112 25.13 -10.20 0.48
CA TRP A 112 23.73 -9.89 0.79
C TRP A 112 22.75 -10.77 -0.01
N GLN A 113 23.07 -11.11 -1.26
CA GLN A 113 22.23 -12.02 -2.06
C GLN A 113 22.33 -13.47 -1.57
N LEU A 114 23.52 -13.92 -1.14
CA LEU A 114 23.68 -15.24 -0.53
C LEU A 114 22.84 -15.35 0.75
N GLU A 115 22.94 -14.38 1.65
CA GLU A 115 22.13 -14.33 2.88
C GLU A 115 20.63 -14.31 2.55
N LYS A 116 20.20 -13.47 1.61
CA LYS A 116 18.79 -13.34 1.22
C LYS A 116 18.22 -14.62 0.58
N ASN A 117 19.04 -15.37 -0.15
CA ASN A 117 18.64 -16.62 -0.81
C ASN A 117 19.12 -17.85 -0.04
N GLN A 118 19.44 -17.71 1.25
CA GLN A 118 19.82 -18.82 2.14
C GLN A 118 20.99 -19.68 1.62
N GLY A 119 21.93 -19.07 0.90
CA GLY A 119 23.11 -19.75 0.34
C GLY A 119 22.86 -20.49 -0.98
N ASP A 120 21.70 -20.30 -1.64
CA ASP A 120 21.43 -20.88 -2.95
C ASP A 120 22.30 -20.21 -4.04
N VAL A 121 23.37 -20.91 -4.43
CA VAL A 121 24.37 -20.43 -5.39
C VAL A 121 23.75 -20.18 -6.76
N ASN A 122 22.89 -21.07 -7.25
CA ASN A 122 22.30 -20.99 -8.59
C ASN A 122 21.39 -19.75 -8.72
N LYS A 123 20.52 -19.51 -7.72
CA LYS A 123 19.69 -18.29 -7.70
C LYS A 123 20.52 -17.01 -7.64
N VAL A 124 21.65 -17.03 -6.93
CA VAL A 124 22.56 -15.88 -6.89
C VAL A 124 23.24 -15.68 -8.24
N ILE A 125 23.68 -16.76 -8.90
CA ILE A 125 24.24 -16.70 -10.26
C ILE A 125 23.23 -16.07 -11.21
N GLU A 126 22.01 -16.59 -11.29
CA GLU A 126 20.95 -16.05 -12.16
C GLU A 126 20.71 -14.56 -11.92
N LYS A 127 20.59 -14.14 -10.66
CA LYS A 127 20.37 -12.73 -10.32
C LYS A 127 21.55 -11.83 -10.70
N MET A 128 22.78 -12.33 -10.55
CA MET A 128 23.98 -11.58 -10.88
C MET A 128 24.20 -11.51 -12.39
N SER A 129 23.95 -12.60 -13.12
CA SER A 129 23.96 -12.65 -14.59
C SER A 129 22.88 -11.73 -15.18
N HIS A 130 21.64 -11.79 -14.69
CA HIS A 130 20.58 -10.89 -15.14
C HIS A 130 20.92 -9.41 -14.93
N ARG A 131 21.61 -9.07 -13.84
CA ARG A 131 22.11 -7.71 -13.60
C ARG A 131 23.22 -7.32 -14.57
N ARG A 132 24.12 -8.25 -14.91
CA ARG A 132 25.19 -8.03 -15.89
C ARG A 132 24.59 -7.81 -17.28
N GLU A 133 23.70 -8.69 -17.73
CA GLU A 133 22.98 -8.54 -19.00
C GLU A 133 22.22 -7.22 -19.08
N LYS A 134 21.51 -6.83 -18.02
CA LYS A 134 20.79 -5.55 -18.00
C LYS A 134 21.75 -4.35 -18.11
N LYS A 135 22.95 -4.46 -17.54
CA LYS A 135 23.98 -3.43 -17.64
C LYS A 135 24.58 -3.38 -19.04
N GLU A 136 24.78 -4.52 -19.68
CA GLU A 136 25.27 -4.63 -21.07
C GLU A 136 24.25 -4.08 -22.06
N LYS A 137 22.98 -4.52 -21.99
CA LYS A 137 21.87 -3.94 -22.76
C LYS A 137 21.79 -2.42 -22.62
N LEU A 138 21.95 -1.91 -21.40
CA LEU A 138 22.00 -0.47 -21.16
C LEU A 138 23.19 0.22 -21.86
N ALA A 139 24.36 -0.42 -21.87
CA ALA A 139 25.52 0.11 -22.57
C ALA A 139 25.34 0.08 -24.10
N GLU A 140 24.73 -0.98 -24.62
CA GLU A 140 24.34 -1.10 -26.04
C GLU A 140 23.32 -0.03 -26.45
N LEU A 141 22.37 0.31 -25.58
CA LEU A 141 21.43 1.40 -25.84
C LEU A 141 22.10 2.77 -25.80
N ASP A 142 23.01 2.96 -24.85
CA ASP A 142 23.81 4.18 -24.76
C ASP A 142 24.66 4.39 -26.04
N THR A 143 25.18 3.32 -26.66
CA THR A 143 25.90 3.40 -27.94
C THR A 143 24.96 3.54 -29.14
N LYS A 144 23.87 2.76 -29.21
CA LYS A 144 22.89 2.79 -30.31
C LYS A 144 22.25 4.17 -30.48
N TYR A 145 21.96 4.84 -29.37
CA TYR A 145 21.28 6.14 -29.37
C TYR A 145 22.22 7.33 -29.08
N ALA A 146 23.54 7.15 -29.22
CA ALA A 146 24.52 8.18 -28.88
C ALA A 146 24.29 9.50 -29.65
N SER A 147 23.96 9.42 -30.94
CA SER A 147 23.70 10.58 -31.80
C SER A 147 22.42 11.33 -31.40
N GLN A 148 21.36 10.61 -31.08
CA GLN A 148 20.08 11.17 -30.62
C GLN A 148 20.21 11.80 -29.23
N ILE A 149 21.02 11.19 -28.35
CA ILE A 149 21.38 11.76 -27.05
C ILE A 149 22.13 13.09 -27.24
N ALA A 150 23.10 13.14 -28.16
CA ALA A 150 23.83 14.37 -28.46
C ALA A 150 22.92 15.46 -29.02
N GLN A 151 21.96 15.11 -29.89
CA GLN A 151 20.96 16.04 -30.41
C GLN A 151 20.07 16.61 -29.30
N LEU A 152 19.58 15.77 -28.39
CA LEU A 152 18.80 16.22 -27.23
C LEU A 152 19.62 17.11 -26.27
N GLU A 153 20.91 16.81 -26.10
CA GLU A 153 21.82 17.65 -25.30
C GLU A 153 22.06 19.03 -25.97
N ALA A 154 22.16 19.07 -27.30
CA ALA A 154 22.27 20.30 -28.09
C ALA A 154 21.00 21.15 -28.02
N ASP A 155 19.84 20.50 -28.04
CA ASP A 155 18.52 21.14 -27.86
C ASP A 155 18.25 21.60 -26.41
N GLY A 156 19.26 21.52 -25.53
CA GLY A 156 19.22 22.03 -24.16
C GLY A 156 18.56 21.10 -23.14
N ILE A 157 18.21 19.87 -23.53
CA ILE A 157 17.58 18.88 -22.64
C ILE A 157 18.64 18.19 -21.79
N LYS A 158 18.93 18.79 -20.64
CA LYS A 158 19.92 18.26 -19.68
C LYS A 158 19.27 17.30 -18.68
N ILE A 159 19.16 16.02 -19.05
CA ILE A 159 18.85 14.96 -18.07
C ILE A 159 20.15 14.55 -17.37
N LYS A 160 20.17 14.64 -16.03
CA LYS A 160 21.35 14.28 -15.22
C LYS A 160 21.83 12.82 -15.37
N ASN A 161 20.98 11.93 -15.89
CA ASN A 161 21.26 10.51 -16.03
C ASN A 161 21.05 10.08 -17.48
N LYS A 162 22.16 9.93 -18.23
CA LYS A 162 22.16 9.57 -19.65
C LYS A 162 21.48 8.24 -19.94
N ARG A 163 21.61 7.26 -19.05
CA ARG A 163 20.94 5.94 -19.17
C ARG A 163 19.42 6.02 -19.20
N ARG A 164 18.83 7.01 -18.51
CA ARG A 164 17.38 7.22 -18.57
C ARG A 164 16.95 7.77 -19.93
N LEU A 165 17.82 8.56 -20.57
CA LEU A 165 17.55 9.11 -21.89
C LEU A 165 17.64 8.00 -22.95
N ALA A 166 18.64 7.12 -22.88
CA ALA A 166 18.75 5.96 -23.74
C ALA A 166 17.51 5.04 -23.66
N HIS A 167 17.00 4.75 -22.45
CA HIS A 167 15.75 3.98 -22.31
C HIS A 167 14.49 4.72 -22.80
N LEU A 168 14.44 6.05 -22.70
CA LEU A 168 13.32 6.82 -23.25
C LEU A 168 13.36 6.79 -24.78
N LEU A 169 14.54 6.87 -25.37
CA LEU A 169 14.75 6.74 -26.81
C LEU A 169 14.41 5.33 -27.28
N GLU A 170 14.80 4.29 -26.54
CA GLU A 170 14.40 2.91 -26.83
C GLU A 170 12.87 2.74 -26.85
N LYS A 171 12.16 3.30 -25.86
CA LYS A 171 10.69 3.25 -25.80
C LYS A 171 9.98 4.07 -26.88
N ALA A 172 10.66 5.07 -27.41
CA ALA A 172 10.15 5.93 -28.47
C ALA A 172 10.75 5.53 -29.84
N ASP A 173 11.30 4.32 -29.97
CA ASP A 173 11.92 3.80 -31.18
C ASP A 173 12.97 4.73 -31.83
N GLY A 174 13.68 5.49 -31.00
CA GLY A 174 14.70 6.45 -31.41
C GLY A 174 14.17 7.82 -31.86
N GLN A 175 12.86 8.07 -31.73
CA GLN A 175 12.26 9.34 -32.12
C GLN A 175 12.54 10.44 -31.10
N VAL A 176 13.38 11.38 -31.49
CA VAL A 176 13.83 12.50 -30.65
C VAL A 176 12.67 13.40 -30.23
N ASP A 177 11.72 13.68 -31.12
CA ASP A 177 10.62 14.61 -30.85
C ASP A 177 9.57 14.05 -29.87
N VAL A 178 9.29 12.75 -29.94
CA VAL A 178 8.43 12.07 -28.95
C VAL A 178 9.08 12.11 -27.56
N VAL A 179 10.39 11.93 -27.48
CA VAL A 179 11.13 12.04 -26.21
C VAL A 179 11.10 13.48 -25.68
N LYS A 180 11.21 14.50 -26.54
CA LYS A 180 11.05 15.90 -26.14
C LYS A 180 9.67 16.14 -25.52
N GLN A 181 8.61 15.66 -26.17
CA GLN A 181 7.24 15.79 -25.68
C GLN A 181 7.06 15.11 -24.32
N LEU A 182 7.48 13.86 -24.17
CA LEU A 182 7.40 13.12 -22.90
C LEU A 182 8.13 13.83 -21.75
N ILE A 183 9.29 14.43 -22.03
CA ILE A 183 10.05 15.17 -21.02
C ILE A 183 9.32 16.45 -20.60
N SER A 184 8.68 17.15 -21.54
CA SER A 184 7.88 18.34 -21.26
C SER A 184 6.65 17.99 -20.42
N GLU A 185 5.90 16.96 -20.79
CA GLU A 185 4.76 16.46 -20.01
C GLU A 185 5.16 16.05 -18.59
N TRP A 186 6.33 15.41 -18.43
CA TRP A 186 6.85 15.06 -17.11
C TRP A 186 7.22 16.27 -16.28
N LYS A 187 7.76 17.33 -16.89
CA LYS A 187 8.07 18.59 -16.20
C LYS A 187 6.78 19.28 -15.77
N GLU A 188 5.75 19.30 -16.60
CA GLU A 188 4.43 19.86 -16.29
C GLU A 188 3.76 19.09 -15.16
N LYS A 189 3.64 17.76 -15.25
CA LYS A 189 3.09 16.93 -14.17
C LYS A 189 3.83 17.13 -12.85
N LYS A 190 5.15 17.28 -12.89
CA LYS A 190 5.95 17.56 -11.69
C LYS A 190 5.73 18.99 -11.16
N GLY A 191 5.50 19.95 -12.05
CA GLY A 191 5.08 21.31 -11.72
C GLY A 191 3.73 21.30 -11.01
N GLN A 192 2.73 20.66 -11.61
CA GLN A 192 1.40 20.46 -11.03
C GLN A 192 1.46 19.74 -9.68
N HIS A 193 2.29 18.70 -9.52
CA HIS A 193 2.45 18.02 -8.23
C HIS A 193 3.11 18.89 -7.17
N ARG A 194 4.06 19.76 -7.57
CA ARG A 194 4.66 20.74 -6.66
C ARG A 194 3.67 21.81 -6.27
N GLU A 195 2.86 22.27 -7.21
CA GLU A 195 1.82 23.26 -7.00
C GLU A 195 0.71 22.71 -6.12
N TYR A 196 0.21 21.51 -6.40
CA TYR A 196 -0.69 20.74 -5.54
C TYR A 196 -0.12 20.62 -4.13
N ARG A 197 1.15 20.19 -3.99
CA ARG A 197 1.79 20.15 -2.68
C ARG A 197 1.87 21.52 -2.03
N HIS A 198 2.11 22.60 -2.77
CA HIS A 198 2.15 23.95 -2.21
C HIS A 198 0.77 24.41 -1.74
N ARG A 199 -0.28 24.20 -2.56
CA ARG A 199 -1.67 24.53 -2.20
C ARG A 199 -2.10 23.76 -0.95
N HIS A 200 -1.84 22.45 -0.90
CA HIS A 200 -2.18 21.61 0.25
C HIS A 200 -1.20 21.70 1.43
N ARG A 201 -0.13 22.48 1.33
CA ARG A 201 0.74 22.82 2.46
C ARG A 201 0.26 24.06 3.21
N ASN A 202 -0.56 24.89 2.56
CA ASN A 202 -1.11 26.12 3.14
C ASN A 202 -2.55 25.95 3.67
N ILE A 203 -3.19 24.81 3.42
CA ILE A 203 -4.45 24.44 4.08
C ILE A 203 -4.08 23.84 5.45
N SER A 204 -3.70 24.72 6.39
CA SER A 204 -3.89 24.40 7.81
C SER A 204 -5.38 24.61 8.12
N PRO A 205 -6.05 23.65 8.78
CA PRO A 205 -7.39 23.87 9.29
C PRO A 205 -7.29 24.82 10.48
N GLY A 206 -7.38 26.13 10.21
CA GLY A 206 -7.57 27.14 11.23
C GLY A 206 -9.06 27.41 11.37
N GLY A 207 -9.63 27.04 12.52
CA GLY A 207 -10.93 27.58 12.94
C GLY A 207 -11.86 26.61 13.66
N THR A 208 -11.47 26.08 14.83
CA THR A 208 -12.45 25.97 15.93
C THR A 208 -11.74 26.15 17.28
N THR A 209 -12.32 27.05 18.06
CA THR A 209 -11.92 27.56 19.37
C THR A 209 -12.15 26.57 20.51
N ALA A 210 -11.31 26.70 21.56
CA ALA A 210 -11.39 26.10 22.91
C ALA A 210 -11.07 24.58 22.98
N GLN A 211 -10.24 24.03 23.86
CA GLN A 211 -9.66 24.49 25.13
C GLN A 211 -8.45 23.58 25.45
N GLU A 212 -7.35 24.16 25.91
CA GLU A 212 -6.26 23.61 26.73
C GLU A 212 -5.89 22.11 26.62
N THR A 213 -4.70 21.83 26.06
CA THR A 213 -3.64 21.05 26.73
C THR A 213 -2.33 21.11 25.94
N HIS A 214 -1.23 21.29 26.67
CA HIS A 214 0.12 21.50 26.19
C HIS A 214 0.69 20.31 25.38
N GLY A 215 1.36 20.61 24.27
CA GLY A 215 2.18 19.63 23.55
C GLY A 215 2.77 20.17 22.24
N ALA A 216 3.95 20.79 22.32
CA ALA A 216 4.69 21.42 21.23
C ALA A 216 4.76 20.58 19.94
N ALA A 217 4.19 21.11 18.87
CA ALA A 217 4.17 20.53 17.53
C ALA A 217 5.50 20.81 16.79
N SER A 218 6.49 19.93 16.99
CA SER A 218 7.69 19.91 16.15
C SER A 218 7.41 19.20 14.82
N CYS A 219 7.67 19.89 13.69
CA CYS A 219 7.68 19.30 12.36
C CYS A 219 8.55 18.01 12.28
N TRP A 220 8.28 17.19 11.26
CA TRP A 220 9.14 16.10 10.71
C TRP A 220 8.87 14.66 11.15
N ARG A 221 7.64 14.20 10.87
CA ARG A 221 7.26 12.98 10.14
C ARG A 221 5.74 13.01 10.17
N LYS A 222 5.04 12.61 9.11
CA LYS A 222 3.62 12.24 9.25
C LYS A 222 3.63 11.06 10.22
N ARG A 223 3.51 11.32 11.53
CA ARG A 223 3.15 10.29 12.49
C ARG A 223 1.77 9.88 12.02
N HIS A 224 1.66 8.67 11.48
CA HIS A 224 0.36 8.06 11.38
C HIS A 224 -0.14 7.99 12.82
N GLU A 225 -1.20 8.74 13.10
CA GLU A 225 -1.92 8.62 14.34
C GLU A 225 -2.52 7.21 14.32
N PHE A 226 -1.91 6.31 15.08
CA PHE A 226 -2.51 5.01 15.34
C PHE A 226 -3.71 5.25 16.22
N SER A 227 -4.85 4.67 15.87
CA SER A 227 -6.01 4.65 16.77
C SER A 227 -5.65 3.89 18.07
N SER A 228 -6.45 4.07 19.13
CA SER A 228 -6.34 3.26 20.35
C SER A 228 -6.30 1.77 20.02
N ASP A 229 -7.15 1.38 19.08
CA ASP A 229 -7.38 -0.01 18.69
C ASP A 229 -6.18 -0.56 17.92
N ASP A 230 -5.57 0.24 17.04
CA ASP A 230 -4.34 -0.11 16.34
C ASP A 230 -3.18 -0.38 17.32
N ILE A 231 -3.09 0.41 18.39
CA ILE A 231 -2.05 0.22 19.42
C ILE A 231 -2.30 -1.08 20.18
N GLU A 232 -3.55 -1.37 20.54
CA GLU A 232 -3.90 -2.61 21.24
C GLU A 232 -3.70 -3.84 20.35
N ASN A 233 -4.09 -3.78 19.08
CA ASN A 233 -3.88 -4.82 18.09
C ASN A 233 -2.38 -5.09 17.88
N LEU A 234 -1.55 -4.04 17.79
CA LEU A 234 -0.10 -4.18 17.74
C LEU A 234 0.47 -4.86 18.99
N LYS A 235 -0.03 -4.55 20.19
CA LYS A 235 0.40 -5.23 21.42
C LYS A 235 0.07 -6.71 21.37
N ARG A 236 -1.17 -7.08 21.01
CA ARG A 236 -1.60 -8.48 20.86
C ARG A 236 -0.75 -9.24 19.84
N LEU A 237 -0.51 -8.64 18.67
CA LEU A 237 0.30 -9.24 17.61
C LEU A 237 1.76 -9.43 18.04
N ARG A 238 2.35 -8.48 18.78
CA ARG A 238 3.69 -8.63 19.34
C ARG A 238 3.78 -9.71 20.40
N SER A 239 2.78 -9.82 21.27
CA SER A 239 2.67 -10.91 22.25
C SER A 239 2.56 -12.28 21.57
N ALA A 240 1.97 -12.35 20.37
CA ALA A 240 1.92 -13.54 19.53
C ALA A 240 3.21 -13.78 18.69
N GLY A 241 4.26 -12.98 18.89
CA GLY A 241 5.54 -13.14 18.21
C GLY A 241 5.64 -12.49 16.82
N VAL A 242 4.68 -11.65 16.43
CA VAL A 242 4.72 -10.92 15.16
C VAL A 242 5.56 -9.64 15.33
N TYR A 243 6.76 -9.65 14.75
CA TYR A 243 7.70 -8.52 14.80
C TYR A 243 7.88 -7.88 13.42
N GLY A 244 8.13 -6.56 13.39
CA GLY A 244 8.29 -5.81 12.16
C GLY A 244 7.82 -4.36 12.26
N HIS A 245 7.74 -3.70 11.11
CA HIS A 245 7.33 -2.30 11.05
C HIS A 245 5.82 -2.16 11.36
N PRO A 246 5.40 -1.37 12.38
CA PRO A 246 4.02 -1.29 12.86
C PRO A 246 2.98 -1.06 11.75
N MET A 247 3.27 -0.14 10.82
CA MET A 247 2.38 0.13 9.68
C MET A 247 2.18 -1.07 8.75
N LYS A 248 3.21 -1.86 8.50
CA LYS A 248 3.09 -3.02 7.61
C LYS A 248 2.32 -4.14 8.30
N ILE A 249 2.54 -4.31 9.60
CA ILE A 249 1.81 -5.26 10.43
C ILE A 249 0.33 -4.90 10.45
N LEU A 250 0.00 -3.64 10.74
CA LEU A 250 -1.40 -3.19 10.78
C LEU A 250 -2.07 -3.21 9.40
N ALA A 251 -1.37 -2.83 8.34
CA ALA A 251 -1.91 -2.92 6.99
C ALA A 251 -2.27 -4.37 6.63
N MET A 252 -1.36 -5.32 6.88
CA MET A 252 -1.64 -6.75 6.66
C MET A 252 -2.72 -7.28 7.60
N TYR A 253 -2.76 -6.81 8.84
CA TYR A 253 -3.80 -7.19 9.81
C TYR A 253 -5.19 -6.74 9.36
N HIS A 254 -5.33 -5.49 8.92
CA HIS A 254 -6.59 -4.96 8.40
C HIS A 254 -7.01 -5.66 7.11
N GLU A 255 -6.08 -5.88 6.18
CA GLU A 255 -6.34 -6.63 4.93
C GLU A 255 -6.79 -8.08 5.21
N CYS A 256 -6.15 -8.76 6.17
CA CYS A 256 -6.57 -10.09 6.60
C CYS A 256 -7.94 -10.07 7.29
N ASN A 257 -8.20 -9.09 8.15
CA ASN A 257 -9.50 -8.96 8.83
C ASN A 257 -10.63 -8.68 7.83
N GLU A 258 -10.44 -7.78 6.88
CA GLU A 258 -11.41 -7.53 5.81
C GLU A 258 -11.69 -8.81 5.01
N SER A 259 -10.66 -9.58 4.67
CA SER A 259 -10.80 -10.88 3.99
C SER A 259 -11.56 -11.92 4.83
N ILE A 260 -11.32 -11.96 6.15
CA ILE A 260 -12.03 -12.84 7.09
C ILE A 260 -13.51 -12.43 7.19
N GLU A 261 -13.80 -11.15 7.33
CA GLU A 261 -15.18 -10.64 7.42
C GLU A 261 -15.95 -10.90 6.12
N LEU A 262 -15.32 -10.69 4.96
CA LEU A 262 -15.90 -11.06 3.66
C LEU A 262 -16.21 -12.56 3.56
N THR A 263 -15.32 -13.40 4.10
CA THR A 263 -15.53 -14.85 4.11
C THR A 263 -16.65 -15.27 5.06
N LYS A 264 -16.77 -14.63 6.23
CA LYS A 264 -17.90 -14.84 7.15
C LYS A 264 -19.21 -14.43 6.51
N ALA A 265 -19.28 -13.23 5.92
CA ALA A 265 -20.47 -12.72 5.24
C ALA A 265 -20.92 -13.67 4.11
N ARG A 266 -19.99 -14.20 3.31
CA ARG A 266 -20.31 -15.21 2.28
C ARG A 266 -20.90 -16.48 2.89
N LYS A 267 -20.31 -16.99 3.97
CA LYS A 267 -20.81 -18.19 4.66
C LYS A 267 -22.18 -17.97 5.29
N ASP A 268 -22.43 -16.80 5.84
CA ASP A 268 -23.72 -16.44 6.42
C ASP A 268 -24.79 -16.31 5.34
N HIS A 269 -24.46 -15.68 4.21
CA HIS A 269 -25.34 -15.65 3.05
C HIS A 269 -25.65 -17.06 2.51
N GLU A 270 -24.66 -17.96 2.44
CA GLU A 270 -24.87 -19.36 2.07
C GLU A 270 -25.72 -20.14 3.09
N ARG A 271 -25.69 -19.77 4.39
CA ARG A 271 -26.60 -20.33 5.39
C ARG A 271 -28.01 -19.82 5.20
N GLU A 272 -28.17 -18.52 4.94
CA GLU A 272 -29.46 -17.89 4.70
C GLU A 272 -30.16 -18.46 3.46
N MET A 273 -29.44 -18.62 2.34
CA MET A 273 -29.97 -19.27 1.14
C MET A 273 -30.41 -20.72 1.40
N ARG A 274 -29.67 -21.47 2.23
CA ARG A 274 -30.07 -22.83 2.63
C ARG A 274 -31.31 -22.85 3.51
N ASN A 275 -31.48 -21.84 4.36
CA ASN A 275 -32.68 -21.71 5.19
C ASN A 275 -33.90 -21.33 4.34
N GLN A 276 -33.75 -20.38 3.41
CA GLN A 276 -34.80 -20.04 2.45
C GLN A 276 -35.22 -21.26 1.63
N GLN A 277 -34.28 -22.05 1.11
CA GLN A 277 -34.63 -23.30 0.41
C GLN A 277 -35.35 -24.32 1.29
N ARG A 278 -35.08 -24.35 2.59
CA ARG A 278 -35.82 -25.23 3.53
C ARG A 278 -37.23 -24.72 3.77
N GLU A 279 -37.40 -23.41 3.88
CA GLU A 279 -38.71 -22.76 4.01
C GLU A 279 -39.55 -22.92 2.75
N GLU A 280 -38.96 -22.75 1.56
CA GLU A 280 -39.66 -23.02 0.29
C GLU A 280 -40.10 -24.49 0.17
N ARG A 281 -39.26 -25.43 0.62
CA ARG A 281 -39.62 -26.85 0.65
C ARG A 281 -40.71 -27.16 1.66
N SER A 282 -40.70 -26.52 2.84
CA SER A 282 -41.76 -26.71 3.83
C SER A 282 -43.08 -26.08 3.37
N LEU A 283 -43.04 -24.91 2.72
CA LEU A 283 -44.19 -24.28 2.08
C LEU A 283 -44.73 -25.13 0.91
N GLY A 284 -43.86 -25.69 0.07
CA GLY A 284 -44.28 -26.62 -0.98
C GLY A 284 -44.93 -27.89 -0.42
N SER A 285 -44.39 -28.44 0.68
CA SER A 285 -44.93 -29.61 1.36
C SER A 285 -46.30 -29.33 2.01
N THR A 286 -46.49 -28.15 2.59
CA THR A 286 -47.78 -27.74 3.19
C THR A 286 -48.83 -27.48 2.12
N LEU A 287 -48.49 -26.80 1.01
CA LEU A 287 -49.40 -26.61 -0.13
C LEU A 287 -49.81 -27.94 -0.78
N LEU A 288 -48.89 -28.92 -0.87
CA LEU A 288 -49.21 -30.27 -1.35
C LEU A 288 -50.15 -31.02 -0.39
N ALA A 289 -49.95 -30.88 0.93
CA ALA A 289 -50.83 -31.47 1.93
C ALA A 289 -52.23 -30.84 1.90
N GLU A 290 -52.34 -29.51 1.76
CA GLU A 290 -53.62 -28.82 1.59
C GLU A 290 -54.32 -29.21 0.28
N ALA A 291 -53.58 -29.34 -0.82
CA ALA A 291 -54.13 -29.85 -2.08
C ALA A 291 -54.67 -31.28 -1.92
N GLN A 292 -53.95 -32.16 -1.19
CA GLN A 292 -54.40 -33.53 -0.92
C GLN A 292 -55.68 -33.60 -0.09
N THR A 293 -55.91 -32.66 0.84
CA THR A 293 -57.19 -32.58 1.57
C THR A 293 -58.40 -32.16 0.71
N GLY A 294 -58.17 -31.68 -0.52
CA GLY A 294 -59.23 -31.33 -1.48
C GLY A 294 -59.67 -32.47 -2.41
N TYR A 295 -58.98 -33.62 -2.42
CA TYR A 295 -59.35 -34.77 -3.23
C TYR A 295 -60.27 -35.71 -2.43
N ILE A 296 -61.45 -35.97 -2.97
CA ILE A 296 -62.37 -36.98 -2.45
C ILE A 296 -61.99 -38.30 -3.12
N THR A 297 -61.43 -39.24 -2.35
CA THR A 297 -61.29 -40.63 -2.78
C THR A 297 -62.65 -41.30 -2.67
N ILE A 298 -63.18 -41.79 -3.78
CA ILE A 298 -64.44 -42.53 -3.83
C ILE A 298 -64.09 -44.00 -3.97
N ASP A 299 -64.06 -44.72 -2.86
CA ASP A 299 -63.62 -46.12 -2.81
C ASP A 299 -64.78 -47.11 -3.01
N SER A 300 -66.03 -46.64 -2.87
CA SER A 300 -67.24 -47.44 -3.07
C SER A 300 -68.30 -46.70 -3.87
N ARG A 301 -69.21 -47.45 -4.50
CA ARG A 301 -70.34 -46.88 -5.26
C ARG A 301 -71.32 -46.11 -4.37
N GLU A 302 -71.33 -46.39 -3.07
CA GLU A 302 -72.25 -45.77 -2.10
C GLU A 302 -71.79 -44.38 -1.66
N ASP A 303 -70.50 -44.08 -1.81
CA ASP A 303 -69.89 -42.78 -1.50
C ASP A 303 -70.06 -41.76 -2.63
N TRP A 304 -70.82 -42.10 -3.68
CA TRP A 304 -71.07 -41.19 -4.79
C TRP A 304 -71.99 -40.04 -4.35
N PRO A 305 -71.57 -38.77 -4.54
CA PRO A 305 -72.43 -37.63 -4.21
C PRO A 305 -73.73 -37.70 -5.00
N ARG A 306 -74.86 -37.64 -4.29
CA ARG A 306 -76.21 -37.83 -4.87
C ARG A 306 -76.60 -36.78 -5.92
N ASP A 307 -75.84 -35.69 -6.01
CA ASP A 307 -76.14 -34.53 -6.83
C ASP A 307 -75.44 -34.58 -8.20
N ILE A 308 -74.62 -35.62 -8.48
CA ILE A 308 -73.87 -35.78 -9.73
C ILE A 308 -74.64 -36.65 -10.72
N GLU A 309 -75.15 -36.03 -11.78
CA GLU A 309 -75.96 -36.71 -12.81
C GLU A 309 -75.12 -37.48 -13.85
N GLN A 310 -73.95 -36.96 -14.25
CA GLN A 310 -73.11 -37.60 -15.27
C GLN A 310 -71.61 -37.35 -15.04
N VAL A 311 -70.81 -38.37 -15.38
CA VAL A 311 -69.35 -38.28 -15.44
C VAL A 311 -68.87 -38.71 -16.81
N TYR A 312 -67.97 -37.91 -17.38
CA TYR A 312 -67.28 -38.22 -18.62
C TYR A 312 -65.82 -38.53 -18.32
N LEU A 313 -65.33 -39.64 -18.87
CA LEU A 313 -63.91 -39.93 -18.98
C LEU A 313 -63.43 -39.38 -20.32
N ASP A 314 -62.44 -38.49 -20.31
CA ASP A 314 -61.72 -38.23 -21.54
C ASP A 314 -60.75 -39.38 -21.85
N GLY A 315 -60.24 -39.44 -23.08
CA GLY A 315 -59.34 -40.50 -23.55
C GLY A 315 -58.01 -40.63 -22.78
N ASN A 316 -57.76 -39.80 -21.75
CA ASN A 316 -56.62 -39.88 -20.83
C ASN A 316 -57.02 -40.29 -19.40
N ASN A 317 -58.22 -40.86 -19.21
CA ASN A 317 -58.74 -41.34 -17.91
C ASN A 317 -58.92 -40.25 -16.83
N MET A 318 -59.13 -38.98 -17.22
CA MET A 318 -59.52 -37.94 -16.26
C MET A 318 -61.05 -37.86 -16.15
N MET A 319 -61.59 -37.91 -14.92
CA MET A 319 -63.03 -37.78 -14.67
C MET A 319 -63.45 -36.31 -14.55
N PHE A 320 -64.39 -35.89 -15.40
CA PHE A 320 -65.06 -34.60 -15.26
C PHE A 320 -66.45 -34.77 -14.67
N VAL A 321 -66.68 -34.19 -13.50
CA VAL A 321 -67.97 -34.16 -12.82
C VAL A 321 -68.77 -32.95 -13.33
N VAL A 322 -69.87 -33.19 -14.05
CA VAL A 322 -70.78 -32.13 -14.46
C VAL A 322 -71.83 -31.94 -13.37
N ASN A 323 -71.53 -31.08 -12.40
CA ASN A 323 -72.57 -30.49 -11.55
C ASN A 323 -72.96 -29.10 -12.07
N SER A 324 -74.21 -28.76 -11.86
CA SER A 324 -74.89 -27.47 -12.08
C SER A 324 -74.12 -26.22 -11.59
N LEU A 325 -73.00 -26.40 -10.87
CA LEU A 325 -71.99 -25.41 -10.50
C LEU A 325 -71.26 -24.72 -11.67
N ARG A 326 -71.26 -25.26 -12.90
CA ARG A 326 -70.71 -24.52 -14.05
C ARG A 326 -71.46 -23.20 -14.31
N ARG A 327 -72.75 -23.12 -13.95
CA ARG A 327 -73.53 -21.87 -14.00
C ARG A 327 -73.18 -20.88 -12.88
N LEU A 328 -72.68 -21.33 -11.74
CA LEU A 328 -72.30 -20.46 -10.62
C LEU A 328 -70.88 -19.87 -10.79
N CYS A 329 -69.94 -20.65 -11.35
CA CYS A 329 -68.57 -20.16 -11.57
C CYS A 329 -68.43 -19.26 -12.81
N LEU A 330 -69.22 -19.47 -13.87
CA LEU A 330 -69.20 -18.60 -15.05
C LEU A 330 -70.00 -17.29 -14.87
N ASN A 331 -70.94 -17.24 -13.93
CA ASN A 331 -71.71 -16.01 -13.63
C ASN A 331 -70.97 -15.03 -12.68
N ARG A 332 -69.78 -15.38 -12.16
CA ARG A 332 -68.90 -14.42 -11.47
C ARG A 332 -67.97 -13.65 -12.41
N ALA A 333 -67.84 -14.06 -13.67
CA ALA A 333 -67.06 -13.33 -14.69
C ALA A 333 -67.86 -12.19 -15.36
N GLY A 334 -69.11 -11.96 -14.97
CA GLY A 334 -69.97 -10.91 -15.52
C GLY A 334 -70.50 -9.97 -14.45
N LYS A 335 -69.68 -9.01 -13.99
CA LYS A 335 -70.17 -7.70 -13.51
C LYS A 335 -69.01 -6.72 -13.29
N LYS A 336 -69.09 -5.61 -14.03
CA LYS A 336 -68.42 -4.29 -13.90
C LYS A 336 -67.04 -4.11 -14.53
N THR A 337 -67.04 -3.96 -15.85
CA THR A 337 -66.50 -2.73 -16.45
C THR A 337 -67.53 -1.61 -16.28
N GLU A 338 -67.26 -0.62 -15.44
CA GLU A 338 -67.72 0.78 -15.58
C GLU A 338 -67.13 1.65 -14.46
N ARG A 339 -66.26 2.59 -14.90
CA ARG A 339 -65.71 3.80 -14.26
C ARG A 339 -64.94 3.67 -12.95
#